data_AF-A0A7J5E9A7-F1
#
_entry.id   AF-A0A7J5E9A7-F1
#
_cell.length_a   1.000
_cell.length_b   1.000
_cell.length_c   1.000
_cell.angle_alpha   90.00
_cell.angle_beta   90.00
_cell.angle_gamma   90.00
#
_symmetry.space_group_name_H-M   'P 1'
#
loop_
_entity.id
_entity.type
_entity.pdbx_description
1 polymer ?
#
loop_
_entity_poly.entity_id
_entity_poly.type
_entity_poly.pdbx_seq_one_letter_code
_entity_poly.pdbx_strand_id
1 'polypeptide(L)'
;MSPEKNKILELKNISHDLHNILSSIVNNVKLLKQNIEPASSAAKYAGIIENNSLRAAEIINEFLSDQISQKRKINVSILFNDIVSSFSNVLSEDIKFKYNDESAGLMLFGNYTELFRAFLNLLINSKEAVRDKG
;
A
#
# COMPACT_ATOMS: atom_id res chain seq x y z
N MET A 1 21.93 14.78 -16.82
CA MET A 1 20.70 14.35 -16.13
C MET A 1 20.03 15.60 -15.56
N SER A 2 18.70 15.76 -15.63
CA SER A 2 18.04 17.00 -15.15
C SER A 2 18.11 17.11 -13.61
N PRO A 3 18.18 18.32 -13.04
CA PRO A 3 18.27 18.54 -11.58
C PRO A 3 17.17 17.83 -10.78
N GLU A 4 15.96 17.77 -11.33
CA GLU A 4 14.79 17.13 -10.74
C GLU A 4 14.96 15.60 -10.62
N LYS A 5 15.61 14.96 -11.60
CA LYS A 5 15.85 13.51 -11.61
C LYS A 5 16.89 13.09 -10.56
N ASN A 6 17.85 13.95 -10.25
CA ASN A 6 18.81 13.73 -9.17
C ASN A 6 18.13 13.82 -7.80
N LYS A 7 17.23 14.80 -7.61
CA LYS A 7 16.48 14.97 -6.36
C LYS A 7 15.57 13.79 -6.04
N ILE A 8 14.88 13.24 -7.05
CA ILE A 8 14.06 12.03 -6.90
C ILE A 8 14.92 10.82 -6.52
N LEU A 9 16.12 10.69 -7.10
CA LEU A 9 17.05 9.61 -6.78
C LEU A 9 17.58 9.72 -5.34
N GLU A 10 17.92 10.92 -4.88
CA GLU A 10 18.31 11.17 -3.49
C GLU A 10 17.19 10.83 -2.50
N LEU A 11 15.95 11.26 -2.78
CA LEU A 11 14.79 10.93 -1.95
C LEU A 11 14.54 9.42 -1.87
N LYS A 12 14.74 8.69 -2.98
CA LYS A 12 14.63 7.24 -3.02
C LYS A 12 15.69 6.56 -2.15
N ASN A 13 16.94 7.03 -2.20
CA ASN A 13 18.01 6.47 -1.38
C ASN A 13 17.76 6.72 0.12
N ILE A 14 17.37 7.94 0.48
CA ILE A 14 17.01 8.29 1.88
C ILE A 14 15.88 7.39 2.37
N SER A 15 14.85 7.15 1.56
CA SER A 15 13.77 6.24 1.93
C SER A 15 14.22 4.82 2.17
N HIS A 16 15.06 4.28 1.28
CA HIS A 16 15.56 2.93 1.41
C HIS A 16 16.30 2.77 2.74
N ASP A 17 17.14 3.75 3.10
CA ASP A 17 17.86 3.75 4.37
C ASP A 17 16.92 3.85 5.58
N LEU A 18 15.89 4.70 5.50
CA LEU A 18 14.87 4.79 6.54
C LEU A 18 14.09 3.47 6.69
N HIS A 19 13.72 2.81 5.59
CA HIS A 19 13.08 1.50 5.61
C HIS A 19 13.94 0.45 6.28
N ASN A 20 15.25 0.47 6.04
CA ASN A 20 16.19 -0.47 6.66
C ASN A 20 16.24 -0.28 8.17
N ILE A 21 16.28 0.98 8.63
CA ILE A 21 16.27 1.31 10.06
C ILE A 21 14.95 0.86 10.69
N LEU A 22 13.81 1.19 10.10
CA LEU A 22 12.49 0.82 10.64
C LEU A 22 12.28 -0.69 10.65
N SER A 23 12.72 -1.40 9.62
CA SER A 23 12.66 -2.86 9.56
C SER A 23 13.52 -3.50 10.65
N SER A 24 14.72 -2.96 10.89
CA SER A 24 15.58 -3.40 11.99
C SER A 24 14.93 -3.18 13.36
N ILE A 25 14.30 -2.01 13.58
CA ILE A 25 13.57 -1.72 14.83
C ILE A 25 12.43 -2.71 15.02
N VAL A 26 11.58 -2.92 14.00
CA VAL A 26 10.47 -3.88 14.06
C VAL A 26 10.97 -5.28 14.37
N ASN A 27 12.05 -5.73 13.72
CA ASN A 27 12.60 -7.06 13.95
C ASN A 27 13.15 -7.22 15.38
N ASN A 28 13.92 -6.24 15.85
CA ASN A 28 14.44 -6.26 17.23
C ASN A 28 13.33 -6.22 18.27
N VAL A 29 12.25 -5.48 18.02
CA VAL A 29 11.08 -5.45 18.90
C VAL A 29 10.35 -6.80 18.89
N LYS A 30 10.23 -7.46 17.74
CA LYS A 30 9.66 -8.82 17.66
C LYS A 30 10.48 -9.83 18.46
N LEU A 31 11.81 -9.78 18.35
CA LEU A 31 12.71 -10.61 19.16
C LEU A 31 12.62 -10.27 20.65
N LEU A 32 12.52 -8.99 21.00
CA LEU A 32 12.32 -8.56 22.38
C LEU A 32 11.00 -9.10 22.95
N LYS A 33 9.92 -9.06 22.17
CA LYS A 33 8.60 -9.58 22.56
C LYS A 33 8.60 -11.09 22.86
N GLN A 34 9.55 -11.85 22.32
CA GLN A 34 9.72 -13.28 22.64
C GLN A 34 10.32 -13.52 24.03
N ASN A 35 10.99 -12.53 24.61
CA ASN A 35 11.76 -12.65 25.85
C ASN A 35 11.16 -11.86 27.03
N ILE A 36 10.03 -11.18 26.82
CA ILE A 36 9.34 -10.40 27.86
C ILE A 36 8.06 -11.10 28.29
N GLU A 37 7.70 -10.92 29.57
CA GLU A 37 6.47 -11.49 30.11
C GLU A 37 5.24 -10.90 29.39
N PRO A 38 4.30 -11.75 28.92
CA PRO A 38 3.04 -11.29 28.35
C PRO A 38 2.28 -10.39 29.33
N ALA A 39 1.59 -9.36 28.81
CA ALA A 39 0.84 -8.37 29.60
C ALA A 39 1.66 -7.47 30.55
N SER A 40 2.99 -7.56 30.55
CA SER A 40 3.84 -6.60 31.25
C SER A 40 3.79 -5.19 30.62
N SER A 41 4.12 -4.16 31.41
CA SER A 41 4.31 -2.80 30.88
C SER A 41 5.35 -2.76 29.75
N ALA A 42 6.39 -3.60 29.84
CA ALA A 42 7.39 -3.74 28.78
C ALA A 42 6.78 -4.28 27.48
N ALA A 43 5.90 -5.29 27.56
CA ALA A 43 5.18 -5.83 26.40
C ALA A 43 4.26 -4.78 25.75
N LYS A 44 3.60 -3.95 26.57
CA LYS A 44 2.80 -2.82 26.08
C LYS A 44 3.66 -1.83 25.31
N TYR A 45 4.78 -1.38 25.86
CA TYR A 45 5.67 -0.42 25.19
C TYR A 45 6.32 -1.01 23.93
N ALA A 46 6.70 -2.29 23.96
CA ALA A 46 7.20 -2.99 22.78
C ALA A 46 6.16 -2.98 21.65
N GLY A 47 4.90 -3.26 21.94
CA GLY A 47 3.81 -3.16 20.95
C GLY A 47 3.62 -1.74 20.39
N ILE A 48 3.76 -0.71 21.23
CA ILE A 48 3.68 0.70 20.79
C ILE A 48 4.84 1.03 19.83
N ILE A 49 6.06 0.60 20.15
CA ILE A 49 7.23 0.84 19.30
C ILE A 49 7.06 0.14 17.95
N GLU A 50 6.64 -1.14 17.95
CA GLU A 50 6.37 -1.89 16.72
C GLU A 50 5.36 -1.18 15.82
N ASN A 51 4.21 -0.79 16.38
CA ASN A 51 3.14 -0.11 15.64
C ASN A 51 3.60 1.25 15.10
N ASN A 52 4.32 2.03 15.90
CA ASN A 52 4.81 3.34 15.46
C ASN A 52 5.86 3.21 14.34
N SER A 53 6.74 2.21 14.42
CA SER A 53 7.73 1.96 13.36
C SER A 53 7.08 1.48 12.06
N LEU A 54 6.07 0.63 12.12
CA LEU A 54 5.28 0.23 10.95
C LEU A 54 4.55 1.43 10.35
N ARG A 55 3.91 2.25 11.19
CA ARG A 55 3.21 3.45 10.73
C ARG A 55 4.15 4.46 10.07
N ALA A 56 5.35 4.63 10.60
CA ALA A 56 6.37 5.48 9.98
C ALA A 56 6.78 4.96 8.59
N ALA A 57 6.93 3.64 8.42
CA ALA A 57 7.28 3.03 7.13
C ALA A 57 6.17 3.25 6.09
N GLU A 58 4.90 3.12 6.51
CA GLU A 58 3.74 3.43 5.67
C GLU A 58 3.76 4.89 5.19
N ILE A 59 3.94 5.86 6.10
CA ILE A 59 3.98 7.29 5.76
C ILE A 59 5.10 7.59 4.74
N ILE A 60 6.28 6.97 4.92
CA ILE A 60 7.40 7.13 3.99
C ILE A 60 7.04 6.57 2.61
N ASN A 61 6.40 5.39 2.54
CA ASN A 61 5.95 4.82 1.28
C ASN A 61 4.91 5.70 0.57
N GLU A 62 3.96 6.25 1.32
CA GLU A 62 2.96 7.18 0.78
C GLU A 62 3.63 8.44 0.20
N PHE A 63 4.51 9.08 0.98
CA PHE A 63 5.22 10.29 0.56
C PHE A 63 6.04 10.09 -0.74
N LEU A 64 6.65 8.93 -0.92
CA LEU A 64 7.47 8.66 -2.11
C LEU A 64 6.65 8.21 -3.29
N SER A 65 5.51 7.55 -3.07
CA SER A 65 4.60 7.22 -4.14
C SER A 65 4.18 8.49 -4.90
N ASP A 66 4.01 9.60 -4.17
CA ASP A 66 3.73 10.92 -4.75
C ASP A 66 4.95 11.54 -5.47
N GLN A 67 6.18 11.32 -5.00
CA GLN A 67 7.42 11.91 -5.56
C GLN A 67 8.01 11.11 -6.74
N ILE A 68 7.77 9.80 -6.80
CA ILE A 68 8.32 8.87 -7.82
C ILE A 68 7.30 8.62 -8.95
N SER A 69 6.13 9.26 -8.88
CA SER A 69 5.03 9.13 -9.83
C SER A 69 5.45 9.47 -11.26
N GLN A 70 5.82 8.44 -12.03
CA GLN A 70 6.04 8.57 -13.46
C GLN A 70 4.75 8.21 -14.19
N LYS A 71 4.10 9.24 -14.74
CA LYS A 71 2.99 9.03 -15.65
C LYS A 71 3.48 8.33 -16.91
N ARG A 72 2.78 7.27 -17.29
CA ARG A 72 3.03 6.50 -18.51
C ARG A 72 1.73 6.26 -19.25
N LYS A 73 1.81 5.88 -20.52
CA LYS A 73 0.66 5.32 -21.23
C LYS A 73 0.31 3.98 -20.58
N ILE A 74 -0.94 3.81 -20.19
CA ILE A 74 -1.48 2.63 -19.52
C ILE A 74 -2.63 2.13 -20.37
N ASN A 75 -2.63 0.83 -20.64
CA ASN A 75 -3.77 0.14 -21.22
C ASN A 75 -4.82 -0.07 -20.12
N VAL A 76 -6.02 0.49 -20.31
CA VAL A 76 -7.09 0.47 -19.31
C VAL A 76 -7.53 -0.96 -19.01
N SER A 77 -7.62 -1.82 -20.02
CA SER A 77 -8.01 -3.23 -19.85
C SER A 77 -7.05 -3.97 -18.94
N ILE A 78 -5.74 -3.77 -19.12
CA ILE A 78 -4.73 -4.38 -18.25
C ILE A 78 -4.89 -3.88 -16.81
N LEU A 79 -5.05 -2.57 -16.62
CA LEU A 79 -5.21 -1.98 -15.29
C LEU A 79 -6.42 -2.56 -14.55
N PHE A 80 -7.59 -2.58 -15.18
CA PHE A 80 -8.80 -3.07 -14.52
C PHE A 80 -8.82 -4.59 -14.35
N ASN A 81 -8.20 -5.35 -15.25
CA ASN A 81 -8.03 -6.80 -15.05
C ASN A 81 -7.20 -7.10 -13.78
N ASP A 82 -6.10 -6.38 -13.57
CA ASP A 82 -5.28 -6.54 -12.36
C ASP A 82 -6.07 -6.14 -11.10
N ILE A 83 -6.85 -5.06 -11.15
CA ILE A 83 -7.68 -4.59 -10.03
C ILE A 83 -8.75 -5.63 -9.69
N VAL A 84 -9.48 -6.13 -10.69
CA VAL A 84 -10.54 -7.14 -10.53
C VAL A 84 -9.98 -8.43 -9.99
N SER A 85 -8.85 -8.91 -10.52
CA SER A 85 -8.18 -10.11 -10.01
C SER A 85 -7.78 -9.95 -8.56
N SER A 86 -7.23 -8.79 -8.18
CA SER A 86 -6.82 -8.51 -6.81
C SER A 86 -8.00 -8.41 -5.86
N PHE A 87 -9.08 -7.75 -6.27
CA PHE A 87 -10.30 -7.61 -5.49
C PHE A 87 -11.04 -8.93 -5.30
N SER A 88 -11.05 -9.79 -6.32
CA SER A 88 -11.69 -11.11 -6.26
C SER A 88 -11.11 -11.99 -5.15
N ASN A 89 -9.81 -11.87 -4.85
CA ASN A 89 -9.15 -12.60 -3.76
C ASN A 89 -9.65 -12.21 -2.35
N VAL A 90 -10.26 -11.04 -2.21
CA VAL A 90 -10.75 -10.52 -0.91
C VAL A 90 -12.28 -10.40 -0.86
N LEU A 91 -12.97 -10.88 -1.89
CA LEU A 91 -14.42 -10.91 -1.97
C LEU A 91 -14.95 -12.09 -1.14
N SER A 92 -15.97 -11.85 -0.32
CA SER A 92 -16.69 -12.92 0.39
C SER A 92 -17.76 -13.54 -0.51
N GLU A 93 -18.13 -14.81 -0.27
CA GLU A 93 -19.13 -15.55 -1.07
C GLU A 93 -20.50 -14.86 -1.12
N ASP A 94 -20.84 -14.07 -0.10
CA ASP A 94 -22.14 -13.40 0.03
C ASP A 94 -22.28 -12.13 -0.85
N ILE A 95 -21.25 -11.74 -1.59
CA ILE A 95 -21.23 -10.52 -2.41
C ILE A 95 -21.28 -10.86 -3.89
N LYS A 96 -22.32 -10.38 -4.57
CA LYS A 96 -22.42 -10.48 -6.03
C LYS A 96 -21.59 -9.38 -6.69
N PHE A 97 -20.45 -9.75 -7.24
CA PHE A 97 -19.60 -8.86 -8.03
C PHE A 97 -19.85 -9.04 -9.53
N LYS A 98 -20.06 -7.93 -10.26
CA LYS A 98 -20.22 -7.92 -11.71
C LYS A 98 -19.25 -6.91 -12.33
N TYR A 99 -18.41 -7.37 -13.25
CA TYR A 99 -17.47 -6.54 -14.00
C TYR A 99 -17.87 -6.55 -15.48
N ASN A 100 -18.11 -5.36 -16.03
CA ASN A 100 -18.38 -5.16 -17.46
C ASN A 100 -17.19 -4.41 -18.06
N ASP A 101 -16.43 -5.08 -18.93
CA ASP A 101 -15.26 -4.49 -19.57
C ASP A 101 -15.59 -3.95 -20.97
N GLU A 102 -15.59 -2.63 -21.10
CA GLU A 102 -15.69 -1.92 -22.38
C GLU A 102 -14.40 -1.14 -22.69
N SER A 103 -13.29 -1.49 -22.04
CA SER A 103 -12.04 -0.73 -22.09
C SER A 103 -11.14 -1.06 -23.27
N ALA A 104 -11.58 -1.93 -24.18
CA ALA A 104 -10.81 -2.38 -25.32
C ALA A 104 -10.27 -1.21 -26.15
N GLY A 105 -8.95 -1.13 -26.27
CA GLY A 105 -8.25 -0.07 -27.01
C GLY A 105 -8.14 1.27 -26.26
N LEU A 106 -8.70 1.39 -25.06
CA LEU A 106 -8.55 2.60 -24.26
C LEU A 106 -7.15 2.69 -23.65
N MET A 107 -6.52 3.83 -23.88
CA MET A 107 -5.21 4.17 -23.35
C MET A 107 -5.35 5.45 -22.51
N LEU A 108 -4.84 5.42 -21.28
CA LEU A 108 -4.80 6.58 -20.39
C LEU A 108 -3.35 6.98 -20.11
N PHE A 109 -3.11 8.26 -19.82
CA PHE A 109 -1.78 8.72 -19.40
C PHE A 109 -1.80 9.08 -17.92
N GLY A 110 -1.13 8.28 -17.08
CA GLY A 110 -1.21 8.41 -15.63
C GLY A 110 -0.21 7.52 -14.90
N ASN A 111 -0.20 7.59 -13.58
CA ASN A 111 0.56 6.66 -12.75
C ASN A 111 -0.27 5.40 -12.51
N TYR A 112 0.28 4.26 -12.91
CA TYR A 112 -0.40 2.97 -12.81
C TYR A 112 -0.72 2.60 -11.36
N THR A 113 0.26 2.75 -10.47
CA THR A 113 0.15 2.35 -9.07
C THR A 113 -0.86 3.21 -8.31
N GLU A 114 -0.88 4.52 -8.56
CA GLU A 114 -1.85 5.43 -7.95
C GLU A 114 -3.28 5.10 -8.37
N LEU A 115 -3.49 4.91 -9.68
CA LEU A 115 -4.82 4.56 -10.20
C LEU A 115 -5.26 3.20 -9.68
N PHE A 116 -4.38 2.20 -9.71
CA PHE A 116 -4.64 0.88 -9.15
C PHE A 116 -5.08 0.97 -7.69
N ARG A 117 -4.32 1.68 -6.85
CA ARG A 117 -4.63 1.87 -5.42
C ARG A 117 -5.95 2.60 -5.22
N ALA A 118 -6.19 3.68 -5.96
CA ALA A 118 -7.41 4.47 -5.85
C ALA A 118 -8.65 3.64 -6.15
N PHE A 119 -8.66 2.89 -7.27
CA PHE A 119 -9.78 2.03 -7.63
C PHE A 119 -9.95 0.85 -6.68
N LEU A 120 -8.86 0.22 -6.24
CA LEU A 120 -8.95 -0.88 -5.27
C LEU A 120 -9.55 -0.41 -3.94
N ASN A 121 -9.15 0.76 -3.44
CA ASN A 121 -9.71 1.35 -2.22
C ASN A 121 -11.22 1.62 -2.36
N LEU A 122 -11.67 2.11 -3.52
CA LEU A 122 -13.10 2.30 -3.78
C LEU A 122 -13.87 0.98 -3.72
N LEU A 123 -13.32 -0.10 -4.27
CA LEU A 123 -13.94 -1.43 -4.24
C LEU A 123 -14.01 -1.99 -2.82
N ILE A 124 -12.93 -1.84 -2.03
CA ILE A 124 -12.90 -2.25 -0.61
C ILE A 124 -13.96 -1.49 0.18
N ASN A 125 -14.01 -0.17 0.07
CA ASN A 125 -15.00 0.66 0.75
C ASN A 125 -16.44 0.29 0.33
N SER A 126 -16.65 -0.03 -0.95
CA SER A 126 -17.95 -0.49 -1.46
C SER A 126 -18.35 -1.85 -0.85
N LYS A 127 -17.40 -2.77 -0.73
CA LYS A 127 -17.60 -4.09 -0.09
C LYS A 127 -18.05 -3.94 1.36
N GLU A 128 -17.38 -3.08 2.11
CA GLU A 128 -17.68 -2.81 3.53
C GLU A 128 -19.05 -2.17 3.71
N ALA A 129 -19.37 -1.18 2.87
CA ALA A 129 -20.67 -0.50 2.91
C ALA A 129 -21.87 -1.41 2.62
N VAL A 130 -21.69 -2.45 1.81
CA VAL A 130 -22.73 -3.44 1.51
C VAL A 130 -22.92 -4.44 2.67
N ARG A 131 -21.86 -4.79 3.42
CA ARG A 131 -21.96 -5.66 4.60
C ARG A 131 -22.73 -5.05 5.76
N ASP A 132 -22.67 -3.73 5.94
CA ASP A 132 -23.36 -3.02 7.03
C ASP A 132 -24.86 -2.75 6.76
N LYS A 133 -25.40 -3.21 5.61
CA LYS A 133 -26.81 -3.02 5.22
C LYS A 133 -27.53 -4.29 4.74
N GLY A 134 -27.01 -5.46 5.12
CA GLY A 134 -27.64 -6.78 4.89
C GLY A 134 -28.38 -7.27 6.12
#